data_AF-A0A060VEU2-F1
#
_entry.id   AF-A0A060VEU2-F1
#
_cell.length_a   1.000
_cell.length_b   1.000
_cell.length_c   1.000
_cell.angle_alpha   90.00
_cell.angle_beta   90.00
_cell.angle_gamma   90.00
#
_symmetry.space_group_name_H-M   'P 1'
#
loop_
_entity.id
_entity.type
_entity.pdbx_description
1 polymer ?
#
loop_
_entity_poly.entity_id
_entity_poly.type
_entity_poly.pdbx_seq_one_letter_code
_entity_poly.pdbx_strand_id
1 'polypeptide(L)'
;MTKSTITREQLLEIIETDHVQCGEASALARMALAAMDSEPVAVIDLANLDYLLSGADADVWPPEREEMGDVLLYRHPQPAPVVMETLPRRHARSRAA
;
A
#
# COMPACT_ATOMS: atom_id res chain seq x y z
N MET A 1 -10.20 -18.06 -17.77
CA MET A 1 -9.83 -17.76 -16.37
C MET A 1 -10.73 -16.64 -15.90
N THR A 2 -11.64 -16.89 -14.95
CA THR A 2 -12.39 -15.82 -14.30
C THR A 2 -11.41 -15.00 -13.47
N LYS A 3 -11.32 -13.69 -13.74
CA LYS A 3 -10.51 -12.78 -12.95
C LYS A 3 -11.20 -12.65 -11.59
N SER A 4 -10.72 -13.36 -10.57
CA SER A 4 -11.21 -13.18 -9.21
C SER A 4 -10.69 -11.86 -8.69
N THR A 5 -11.57 -10.88 -8.49
CA THR A 5 -11.23 -9.60 -7.87
C THR A 5 -11.36 -9.75 -6.37
N ILE A 6 -10.27 -9.51 -5.64
CA ILE A 6 -10.30 -9.43 -4.17
C ILE A 6 -10.91 -8.07 -3.77
N THR A 7 -11.86 -8.08 -2.84
CA THR A 7 -12.51 -6.84 -2.37
C THR A 7 -11.79 -6.27 -1.15
N ARG A 8 -12.06 -4.98 -0.87
CA ARG A 8 -11.52 -4.29 0.31
C ARG A 8 -11.92 -5.00 1.61
N GLU A 9 -13.18 -5.45 1.69
CA GLU A 9 -13.74 -6.14 2.85
C GLU A 9 -13.04 -7.48 3.09
N GLN A 10 -12.76 -8.23 2.02
CA GLN A 10 -12.02 -9.49 2.12
C GLN A 10 -10.59 -9.28 2.64
N LEU A 11 -9.91 -8.20 2.23
CA LEU A 11 -8.59 -7.86 2.75
C LEU A 11 -8.64 -7.49 4.24
N LEU A 12 -9.67 -6.76 4.68
CA LEU A 12 -9.88 -6.43 6.09
C LEU A 12 -10.14 -7.69 6.92
N GLU A 13 -10.98 -8.61 6.42
CA GLU A 13 -11.25 -9.90 7.06
C GLU A 13 -9.96 -10.73 7.21
N ILE A 14 -9.09 -10.77 6.19
CA ILE A 14 -7.78 -11.43 6.28
C ILE A 14 -6.94 -10.80 7.39
N ILE A 15 -6.88 -9.46 7.46
CA ILE A 15 -6.07 -8.77 8.49
C ILE A 15 -6.57 -9.08 9.90
N GLU A 16 -7.89 -9.15 10.08
CA GLU A 16 -8.52 -9.44 11.38
C GLU A 16 -8.35 -10.90 11.81
N THR A 17 -8.46 -11.85 10.87
CA THR A 17 -8.45 -13.29 11.17
C THR A 17 -7.04 -13.88 11.23
N ASP A 18 -6.09 -13.36 10.46
CA ASP A 18 -4.73 -13.89 10.32
C ASP A 18 -3.77 -13.48 11.45
N HIS A 19 -4.22 -12.69 12.44
CA HIS A 19 -3.40 -12.37 13.62
C HIS A 19 -2.98 -13.63 14.42
N VAL A 20 -3.68 -14.76 14.25
CA VAL A 20 -3.49 -16.01 15.02
C VAL A 20 -2.50 -16.98 14.36
N GLN A 21 -2.16 -16.81 13.06
CA GLN A 21 -1.38 -17.79 12.29
C GLN A 21 -0.46 -17.07 11.28
N CYS A 22 0.82 -16.85 11.61
CA CYS A 22 1.86 -16.34 10.69
C CYS A 22 1.44 -15.12 9.83
N GLY A 23 1.57 -13.91 10.37
CA GLY A 23 1.08 -12.64 9.79
C GLY A 23 1.64 -12.16 8.43
N GLU A 24 2.13 -13.07 7.58
CA GLU A 24 2.48 -12.81 6.18
C GLU A 24 1.23 -12.48 5.34
N ALA A 25 0.10 -13.18 5.54
CA ALA A 25 -1.12 -12.88 4.79
C ALA A 25 -1.73 -11.56 5.25
N SER A 26 -1.71 -11.26 6.56
CA SER A 26 -2.04 -9.95 7.12
C SER A 26 -1.14 -8.83 6.55
N ALA A 27 0.18 -9.06 6.45
CA ALA A 27 1.10 -8.09 5.87
C ALA A 27 0.80 -7.83 4.39
N LEU A 28 0.57 -8.89 3.61
CA LEU A 28 0.19 -8.78 2.20
C LEU A 28 -1.15 -8.06 2.02
N ALA A 29 -2.14 -8.36 2.85
CA ALA A 29 -3.44 -7.71 2.80
C ALA A 29 -3.35 -6.21 3.11
N ARG A 30 -2.48 -5.82 4.06
CA ARG A 30 -2.17 -4.41 4.32
C ARG A 30 -1.48 -3.72 3.16
N MET A 31 -0.55 -4.38 2.47
CA MET A 31 0.08 -3.84 1.27
C MET A 31 -0.92 -3.66 0.14
N ALA A 32 -1.83 -4.63 -0.05
CA ALA A 32 -2.89 -4.54 -1.05
C ALA A 32 -3.84 -3.37 -0.76
N LEU A 33 -4.26 -3.18 0.50
CA LEU A 33 -5.05 -2.02 0.91
C LEU A 33 -4.31 -0.70 0.66
N ALA A 34 -3.04 -0.62 1.04
CA ALA A 34 -2.22 0.57 0.81
C ALA A 34 -2.07 0.90 -0.69
N ALA A 35 -1.99 -0.12 -1.55
CA ALA A 35 -1.97 0.06 -3.00
C ALA A 35 -3.34 0.53 -3.53
N MET A 36 -4.44 0.00 -3.02
CA MET A 36 -5.80 0.41 -3.40
C MET A 36 -6.10 1.86 -2.99
N ASP A 37 -5.56 2.31 -1.85
CA ASP A 37 -5.73 3.66 -1.33
C ASP A 37 -4.70 4.66 -1.88
N SER A 38 -3.81 4.21 -2.78
CA SER A 38 -2.79 5.09 -3.33
C SER A 38 -3.39 6.03 -4.38
N GLU A 39 -3.15 7.31 -4.19
CA GLU A 39 -3.37 8.34 -5.22
C GLU A 39 -2.12 8.47 -6.11
N PRO A 40 -2.28 8.86 -7.39
CA PRO A 40 -1.15 9.16 -8.25
C PRO A 40 -0.39 10.39 -7.72
N VAL A 41 0.93 10.41 -7.93
CA VAL A 41 1.79 11.54 -7.56
C VAL A 41 2.13 12.45 -8.72
N ALA A 42 1.96 11.96 -9.94
CA ALA A 42 2.20 12.70 -11.17
C ALA A 42 1.50 12.02 -12.34
N VAL A 43 1.38 12.75 -13.44
CA VAL A 43 0.93 12.26 -14.74
C VAL A 43 2.03 12.46 -15.78
N ILE A 44 2.07 11.59 -16.77
CA ILE A 44 2.98 11.67 -17.90
C ILE A 44 2.26 11.23 -19.17
N ASP A 45 2.43 11.95 -20.27
CA ASP A 45 1.89 11.49 -21.56
C ASP A 45 2.69 10.29 -22.11
N LEU A 46 2.12 9.58 -23.09
CA LEU A 46 2.77 8.39 -23.66
C LEU A 46 4.12 8.69 -24.34
N ALA A 47 4.28 9.84 -24.98
CA ALA A 47 5.52 10.19 -25.69
C ALA A 47 6.68 10.46 -24.71
N ASN A 48 6.38 11.17 -23.62
CA ASN A 48 7.32 11.40 -22.54
C ASN A 48 7.65 10.11 -21.77
N LEU A 49 6.68 9.20 -21.61
CA LEU A 49 6.95 7.88 -21.04
C LEU A 49 7.92 7.07 -21.93
N ASP A 50 7.74 7.09 -23.25
CA ASP A 50 8.65 6.42 -24.18
C ASP A 50 10.08 6.99 -24.09
N TYR A 51 10.22 8.32 -23.92
CA TYR A 51 11.52 8.94 -23.66
C TYR A 51 12.15 8.44 -22.36
N LEU A 52 11.41 8.42 -21.24
CA LEU A 52 11.92 7.90 -19.96
C LEU A 52 12.38 6.45 -20.09
N LEU A 53 11.59 5.60 -20.75
CA LEU A 53 11.92 4.18 -20.92
C LEU A 53 13.13 3.95 -21.83
N SER A 54 13.43 4.91 -22.72
CA SER A 54 14.66 4.92 -23.52
C SER A 54 15.90 5.40 -22.75
N GLY A 55 15.73 5.85 -21.51
CA GLY A 55 16.79 6.40 -20.66
C GLY A 55 17.06 7.89 -20.86
N ALA A 56 16.18 8.60 -21.57
CA ALA A 56 16.22 10.05 -21.69
C ALA A 56 15.42 10.71 -20.56
N ASP A 57 15.68 12.00 -20.33
CA ASP A 57 14.85 12.82 -19.44
C ASP A 57 13.50 13.12 -20.11
N ALA A 58 12.44 13.23 -19.32
CA ALA A 58 11.12 13.62 -19.79
C ALA A 58 10.36 14.43 -18.74
N ASP A 59 9.38 15.20 -19.20
CA ASP A 59 8.54 16.01 -18.33
C ASP A 59 7.47 15.17 -17.64
N VAL A 60 7.19 15.50 -16.37
CA VAL A 60 6.07 14.97 -15.59
C VAL A 60 5.27 16.13 -15.02
N TRP A 61 3.95 15.95 -14.91
CA TRP A 61 3.05 17.01 -14.43
C TRP A 61 2.34 16.62 -13.13
N PRO A 62 1.83 17.60 -12.37
CA PRO A 62 0.99 17.35 -11.22
C PRO A 62 -0.26 16.53 -11.59
N PRO A 63 -0.76 15.67 -10.69
CA PRO A 63 -1.89 14.79 -10.98
C PRO A 63 -3.18 15.55 -11.30
N GLU A 64 -3.32 16.81 -10.87
CA GLU A 64 -4.48 17.65 -11.20
C GLU A 64 -4.56 18.02 -12.69
N ARG A 65 -3.50 17.76 -13.46
CA ARG A 65 -3.43 17.98 -14.91
C ARG A 65 -3.73 16.72 -15.72
N GLU A 66 -4.33 15.69 -15.12
CA GLU A 66 -4.70 14.48 -15.84
C GLU A 66 -5.56 14.79 -17.08
N GLU A 67 -5.03 14.48 -18.26
CA GLU A 67 -5.72 14.58 -19.53
C GLU A 67 -5.97 13.16 -20.12
N MET A 68 -6.92 13.05 -21.05
CA MET A 68 -7.28 11.74 -21.61
C MET A 68 -6.11 11.15 -22.42
N GLY A 69 -5.55 10.04 -21.93
CA GLY A 69 -4.40 9.37 -22.53
C GLY A 69 -3.11 9.45 -21.72
N ASP A 70 -3.13 10.20 -20.61
CA ASP A 70 -2.00 10.24 -19.67
C ASP A 70 -1.86 8.93 -18.90
N VAL A 71 -0.62 8.65 -18.50
CA VAL A 71 -0.24 7.55 -17.62
C VAL A 71 -0.08 8.08 -16.21
N LEU A 72 -0.81 7.47 -15.28
CA LEU A 72 -0.73 7.79 -13.85
C LEU A 72 0.53 7.17 -13.24
N LEU A 73 1.35 8.00 -12.59
CA LEU A 73 2.54 7.58 -11.86
C LEU A 73 2.20 7.43 -10.37
N TYR A 74 2.30 6.22 -9.85
CA TYR A 74 2.05 5.91 -8.44
C TYR A 74 3.35 5.70 -7.69
N ARG A 75 3.33 6.03 -6.39
CA ARG A 75 4.39 5.60 -5.48
C ARG A 75 4.32 4.09 -5.28
N HIS A 76 5.47 3.47 -5.08
CA HIS A 76 5.49 2.07 -4.67
C HIS A 76 4.75 1.91 -3.33
N PRO A 77 3.85 0.92 -3.20
CA PRO A 77 3.14 0.66 -1.95
C PRO A 77 4.11 0.50 -0.79
N GLN A 78 3.96 1.32 0.25
CA GLN A 78 4.79 1.20 1.45
C GLN A 78 4.23 0.09 2.34
N PRO A 79 5.10 -0.72 2.99
CA PRO A 79 4.65 -1.62 4.03
C PRO A 79 3.90 -0.83 5.10
N ALA A 80 2.70 -1.27 5.47
CA ALA A 80 1.97 -0.62 6.54
C ALA A 80 2.82 -0.64 7.82
N PRO A 81 2.85 0.46 8.61
CA PRO A 81 3.57 0.49 9.86
C PRO A 81 3.15 -0.70 10.73
N VAL A 82 4.13 -1.48 11.18
CA VAL A 82 3.89 -2.55 12.16
C VAL A 82 3.57 -1.85 13.47
N VAL A 83 2.27 -1.66 13.74
CA VAL A 83 1.81 -1.22 15.05
C VAL A 83 2.08 -2.37 16.01
N MET A 84 3.24 -2.32 16.67
CA MET A 84 3.50 -3.13 17.85
C MET A 84 2.47 -2.69 18.89
N GLU A 85 1.42 -3.48 19.13
CA GLU A 85 0.60 -3.28 20.33
C GLU A 85 1.54 -3.37 21.52
N THR A 86 1.86 -2.22 22.11
CA THR A 86 2.55 -2.16 23.39
C THR A 86 1.60 -2.75 24.42
N LEU A 87 1.72 -4.06 24.70
CA LEU A 87 1.03 -4.68 25.82
C LEU A 87 1.33 -3.82 27.07
N PRO A 88 0.30 -3.36 27.81
CA PRO A 88 0.54 -2.54 28.99
C PRO A 88 1.39 -3.36 29.95
N ARG A 89 2.56 -2.83 30.31
CA ARG A 89 3.45 -3.42 31.31
C ARG A 89 2.65 -3.64 32.57
N ARG A 90 2.23 -4.89 32.82
CA ARG A 90 1.66 -5.31 34.10
C ARG A 90 2.75 -5.03 35.12
N HIS A 91 2.60 -3.94 35.87
CA HIS A 91 3.44 -3.66 37.02
C HIS A 91 3.18 -4.79 38.01
N ALA A 92 4.12 -5.74 38.06
CA ALA A 92 4.16 -6.76 39.09
C ALA A 92 4.27 -6.02 40.43
N ARG A 93 3.16 -5.96 41.17
CA ARG A 93 3.16 -5.52 42.56
C ARG A 93 4.04 -6.50 43.34
N SER A 94 5.27 -6.13 43.65
CA SER A 94 6.09 -6.85 44.62
C SER A 94 5.45 -6.65 46.00
N ARG A 95 4.76 -7.68 46.49
CA ARG A 95 4.62 -7.91 47.93
C ARG A 95 6.00 -8.31 48.44
N ALA A 96 6.63 -7.43 49.21
CA ALA A 96 7.71 -7.82 50.10
C ALA A 96 7.13 -7.97 51.51
N ALA A 97 7.43 -9.11 52.12
CA ALA A 97 7.17 -9.47 53.50
C ALA A 97 8.15 -8.75 54.45
#